data_AF-A0A918YTC7-F1
#
_entry.id   AF-A0A918YTC7-F1
#
_cell.length_a   1.000
_cell.length_b   1.000
_cell.length_c   1.000
_cell.angle_alpha   90.00
_cell.angle_beta   90.00
_cell.angle_gamma   90.00
#
_symmetry.space_group_name_H-M   'P 1'
#
loop_
_entity.id
_entity.type
_entity.pdbx_description
1 polymer ?
#
loop_
_entity_poly.entity_id
_entity_poly.type
_entity_poly.pdbx_seq_one_letter_code
_entity_poly.pdbx_strand_id
1 'polypeptide(L)'
;MKARIGYSVWIAGVVQFFAIHWIVESAWARPYSWARNNISDLGNAHCAMQQEPEPRYICSPEHGLMNLSFIALGTLLVVGAALTGPMWRRGATAAIARFLLAGAGLGFALAGLAPADVHENQHALGALLIMGTGNIGLLLAGVGLSIRVPGPLRWATSLLGITAVMALGLFFSHHYLGLGMGGMERVAAFPLLVWTLAVGAHGLFHQKPVGTTRPVS
;
A
#
# COMPACT_ATOMS: atom_id res chain seq x y z
N MET A 1 -16.67 1.75 17.89
CA MET A 1 -15.44 1.06 18.37
C MET A 1 -14.70 0.35 17.23
N LYS A 2 -15.29 -0.66 16.56
CA LYS A 2 -14.64 -1.41 15.46
C LYS A 2 -14.01 -0.53 14.36
N ALA A 3 -14.73 0.48 13.86
CA ALA A 3 -14.20 1.37 12.82
C ALA A 3 -12.99 2.22 13.27
N ARG A 4 -12.97 2.69 14.53
CA ARG A 4 -11.80 3.41 15.09
C ARG A 4 -10.57 2.52 15.12
N ILE A 5 -10.74 1.25 15.51
CA ILE A 5 -9.66 0.26 15.44
C ILE A 5 -9.20 0.10 14.00
N GLY A 6 -10.14 -0.07 13.05
CA GLY A 6 -9.85 -0.18 11.62
C GLY A 6 -9.00 0.98 11.06
N TYR A 7 -9.33 2.22 11.41
CA TYR A 7 -8.52 3.37 11.01
C TYR A 7 -7.16 3.41 11.70
N SER A 8 -7.11 3.08 12.99
CA SER A 8 -5.87 3.11 13.76
C SER A 8 -4.87 2.06 13.25
N VAL A 9 -5.33 0.85 12.91
CA VAL A 9 -4.46 -0.20 12.35
C VAL A 9 -3.96 0.15 10.96
N TRP A 10 -4.77 0.82 10.13
CA TRP A 10 -4.33 1.34 8.84
C TRP A 10 -3.24 2.41 8.99
N ILE A 11 -3.44 3.39 9.87
CA ILE A 11 -2.43 4.41 10.17
C ILE A 11 -1.16 3.74 10.69
N ALA A 12 -1.27 2.84 11.67
CA ALA A 12 -0.13 2.13 12.25
C ALA A 12 0.63 1.33 11.20
N GLY A 13 -0.07 0.61 10.32
CA GLY A 13 0.54 -0.19 9.25
C GLY A 13 1.33 0.64 8.24
N VAL A 14 0.81 1.81 7.86
CA VAL A 14 1.52 2.73 6.95
C VAL A 14 2.71 3.40 7.66
N VAL A 15 2.53 3.87 8.88
CA VAL A 15 3.59 4.55 9.64
C VAL A 15 4.75 3.59 9.93
N GLN A 16 4.47 2.37 10.39
CA GLN A 16 5.51 1.38 10.64
C GLN A 16 6.24 1.00 9.36
N PHE A 17 5.53 0.94 8.23
CA PHE A 17 6.13 0.62 6.94
C PHE A 17 7.19 1.65 6.55
N PHE A 18 6.85 2.94 6.58
CA PHE A 18 7.79 4.00 6.22
C PHE A 18 8.92 4.17 7.23
N ALA A 19 8.65 3.98 8.52
CA ALA A 19 9.69 4.00 9.55
C ALA A 19 10.73 2.88 9.32
N ILE A 20 10.26 1.65 9.08
CA ILE A 20 11.15 0.51 8.81
C ILE A 20 11.85 0.66 7.46
N HIS A 21 11.15 1.14 6.42
CA HIS A 21 11.77 1.43 5.12
C HIS A 21 12.96 2.39 5.27
N TRP A 22 12.80 3.48 6.04
CA TRP A 22 13.90 4.41 6.35
C TRP A 22 15.05 3.69 7.07
N ILE A 23 14.75 2.93 8.13
CA ILE A 23 15.78 2.23 8.93
C ILE A 23 16.58 1.28 8.04
N VAL A 24 15.89 0.45 7.25
CA VAL A 24 16.51 -0.58 6.41
C VAL A 24 17.34 0.07 5.31
N GLU A 25 16.82 1.08 4.60
CA GLU A 25 17.59 1.75 3.53
C GLU A 25 18.82 2.49 4.07
N SER A 26 18.75 3.01 5.30
CA SER A 26 19.87 3.69 5.95
C SER A 26 20.98 2.73 6.39
N ALA A 27 20.67 1.43 6.53
CA ALA A 27 21.63 0.40 6.90
C ALA A 27 22.50 -0.08 5.72
N TRP A 28 22.17 0.31 4.49
CA TRP A 28 22.91 -0.14 3.30
C TRP A 28 24.31 0.47 3.24
N ALA A 29 25.33 -0.38 3.07
CA ALA A 29 26.72 0.06 2.93
C ALA A 29 26.97 0.88 1.65
N ARG A 30 26.26 0.53 0.56
CA ARG A 30 26.18 1.36 -0.64
C ARG A 30 24.83 2.09 -0.60
N PRO A 31 24.80 3.44 -0.64
CA PRO A 31 23.57 4.19 -0.44
C PRO A 31 22.43 3.69 -1.34
N TYR A 32 21.31 3.38 -0.71
CA TYR A 32 20.07 2.99 -1.40
C TYR A 32 19.55 4.16 -2.25
N SER A 33 19.21 3.89 -3.51
CA SER A 33 18.70 4.90 -4.44
C SER A 33 17.22 4.71 -4.70
N TRP A 34 16.40 5.69 -4.32
CA TRP A 34 14.96 5.67 -4.58
C TRP A 34 14.60 5.63 -6.06
N ALA A 35 15.50 6.09 -6.93
CA ALA A 35 15.29 6.05 -8.38
C ALA A 35 15.69 4.70 -9.01
N ARG A 36 16.75 4.07 -8.50
CA ARG A 36 17.36 2.87 -9.11
C ARG A 36 16.99 1.57 -8.42
N ASN A 37 16.64 1.62 -7.14
CA ASN A 37 16.31 0.46 -6.34
C ASN A 37 14.80 0.33 -6.15
N ASN A 38 14.30 -0.87 -6.39
CA ASN A 38 12.94 -1.21 -6.06
C ASN A 38 12.76 -1.27 -4.55
N ILE A 39 11.54 -1.03 -4.07
CA ILE A 39 11.10 -1.22 -2.69
C ILE A 39 11.39 -2.67 -2.29
N SER A 40 11.16 -3.63 -3.19
CA SER A 40 11.43 -5.05 -2.95
C SER A 40 12.91 -5.38 -2.72
N ASP A 41 13.84 -4.58 -3.25
CA ASP A 41 15.28 -4.78 -3.03
C ASP A 41 15.63 -4.69 -1.53
N LEU A 42 14.86 -3.92 -0.74
CA LEU A 42 15.02 -3.84 0.72
C LEU A 42 14.72 -5.17 1.42
N GLY A 43 13.97 -6.07 0.79
CA GLY A 43 13.60 -7.39 1.30
C GLY A 43 14.48 -8.54 0.79
N ASN A 44 15.46 -8.29 -0.08
CA ASN A 44 16.28 -9.36 -0.66
C ASN A 44 17.20 -10.01 0.39
N ALA A 45 17.18 -11.34 0.43
CA ALA A 45 17.89 -12.13 1.44
C ALA A 45 19.39 -12.27 1.18
N HIS A 46 19.81 -12.22 -0.09
CA HIS A 46 21.20 -12.37 -0.50
C HIS A 46 21.77 -11.07 -1.08
N CYS A 47 23.07 -10.88 -0.85
CA CYS A 47 23.82 -9.81 -1.50
C CYS A 47 24.32 -10.27 -2.87
N ALA A 48 23.78 -9.72 -3.95
CA ALA A 48 24.06 -10.16 -5.30
C ALA A 48 23.93 -9.03 -6.32
N MET A 49 24.60 -9.21 -7.47
CA MET A 49 24.39 -8.35 -8.63
C MET A 49 23.17 -8.84 -9.41
N GLN A 50 22.10 -8.04 -9.40
CA GLN A 50 20.92 -8.30 -10.20
C GLN A 50 21.10 -7.68 -11.59
N GLN A 51 20.94 -8.47 -12.65
CA GLN A 51 21.14 -8.01 -14.03
C GLN A 51 19.89 -7.33 -14.61
N GLU A 52 18.71 -7.85 -14.28
CA GLU A 52 17.44 -7.43 -14.86
C GLU A 52 16.52 -6.75 -13.83
N PRO A 53 15.60 -5.87 -14.26
CA PRO A 53 15.53 -5.27 -15.60
C PRO A 53 16.59 -4.18 -15.85
N GLU A 54 17.25 -3.72 -14.80
CA GLU A 54 18.42 -2.84 -14.88
C GLU A 54 19.50 -3.37 -13.92
N PRO A 55 20.77 -3.42 -14.35
CA PRO A 55 21.86 -3.89 -13.54
C PRO A 55 22.05 -3.06 -12.26
N ARG A 56 21.99 -3.71 -11.10
CA ARG A 56 22.24 -3.10 -9.79
C ARG A 56 22.71 -4.12 -8.77
N TYR A 57 23.65 -3.71 -7.91
CA TYR A 57 24.07 -4.52 -6.77
C TYR A 57 23.12 -4.29 -5.61
N ILE A 58 22.52 -5.38 -5.11
CA ILE A 58 21.55 -5.36 -4.01
C ILE A 58 22.18 -6.07 -2.83
N CYS A 59 22.13 -5.43 -1.66
CA CYS A 59 22.55 -6.04 -0.40
C CYS A 59 21.81 -5.32 0.72
N SER A 60 20.79 -5.98 1.27
CA SER A 60 19.95 -5.42 2.33
C SER A 60 20.26 -6.13 3.66
N PRO A 61 21.06 -5.52 4.55
CA PRO A 61 21.48 -6.16 5.81
C PRO A 61 20.28 -6.48 6.71
N GLU A 62 19.29 -5.58 6.73
CA GLU A 62 18.09 -5.67 7.57
C GLU A 62 16.86 -6.19 6.79
N HIS A 63 17.07 -7.03 5.78
CA HIS A 63 16.00 -7.57 4.94
C HIS A 63 14.90 -8.30 5.73
N GLY A 64 15.27 -9.00 6.80
CA GLY A 64 14.31 -9.68 7.68
C GLY A 64 13.33 -8.69 8.33
N LEU A 65 13.81 -7.52 8.75
CA LEU A 65 12.96 -6.46 9.31
C LEU A 65 12.04 -5.87 8.25
N MET A 66 12.54 -5.64 7.03
CA MET A 66 11.70 -5.16 5.92
C MET A 66 10.61 -6.17 5.55
N ASN A 67 10.95 -7.45 5.46
CA ASN A 67 10.01 -8.51 5.13
C ASN A 67 8.92 -8.66 6.20
N LEU A 68 9.30 -8.57 7.49
CA LEU A 68 8.33 -8.52 8.58
C LEU A 68 7.41 -7.28 8.48
N SER A 69 7.96 -6.13 8.08
CA SER A 69 7.19 -4.91 7.86
C SER A 69 6.17 -5.04 6.72
N PHE A 70 6.54 -5.69 5.60
CA PHE A 70 5.61 -6.01 4.53
C PHE A 70 4.47 -6.91 5.02
N ILE A 71 4.78 -7.95 5.80
CA ILE A 71 3.79 -8.86 6.39
C ILE A 71 2.86 -8.13 7.35
N ALA A 72 3.41 -7.28 8.22
CA ALA A 72 2.65 -6.49 9.16
C ALA A 72 1.72 -5.49 8.43
N LEU A 73 2.25 -4.75 7.45
CA LEU A 73 1.48 -3.84 6.62
C LEU A 73 0.32 -4.57 5.92
N GLY A 74 0.61 -5.69 5.25
CA GLY A 74 -0.39 -6.48 4.54
C GLY A 74 -1.51 -6.97 5.46
N THR A 75 -1.14 -7.50 6.62
CA THR A 75 -2.09 -7.95 7.65
C THR A 75 -2.98 -6.81 8.14
N LEU A 76 -2.38 -5.65 8.47
CA LEU A 76 -3.09 -4.49 8.99
C LEU A 76 -4.01 -3.86 7.93
N LEU A 77 -3.64 -3.89 6.65
CA LEU A 77 -4.49 -3.50 5.54
C LEU A 77 -5.75 -4.35 5.45
N VAL A 78 -5.62 -5.68 5.51
CA VAL A 78 -6.75 -6.63 5.49
C VAL A 78 -7.67 -6.39 6.70
N VAL A 79 -7.10 -6.31 7.90
CA VAL A 79 -7.87 -6.07 9.13
C VAL A 79 -8.61 -4.74 9.07
N GLY A 80 -7.95 -3.66 8.64
CA GLY A 80 -8.63 -2.37 8.51
C GLY A 80 -9.70 -2.38 7.41
N ALA A 81 -9.50 -3.07 6.28
CA ALA A 81 -10.52 -3.21 5.25
C ALA A 81 -11.79 -3.91 5.77
N ALA A 82 -11.63 -4.90 6.67
CA ALA A 82 -12.74 -5.55 7.35
C ALA A 82 -13.45 -4.61 8.36
N LEU A 83 -12.68 -3.83 9.12
CA LEU A 83 -13.20 -3.03 10.24
C LEU A 83 -13.72 -1.64 9.87
N THR A 84 -13.35 -1.10 8.70
CA THR A 84 -13.72 0.27 8.25
C THR A 84 -15.08 0.37 7.56
N GLY A 85 -15.96 -0.63 7.69
CA GLY A 85 -17.28 -0.70 7.05
C GLY A 85 -18.08 0.61 6.96
N PRO A 86 -18.19 1.45 8.01
CA PRO A 86 -18.95 2.69 7.98
C PRO A 86 -18.48 3.75 6.96
N MET A 87 -17.25 3.67 6.45
CA MET A 87 -16.76 4.61 5.44
C MET A 87 -17.22 4.27 4.02
N TRP A 88 -17.79 3.10 3.82
CA TRP A 88 -18.18 2.59 2.52
C TRP A 88 -19.67 2.81 2.24
N ARG A 89 -20.02 2.99 0.96
CA ARG A 89 -21.40 2.88 0.49
C ARG A 89 -21.86 1.43 0.58
N ARG A 90 -23.19 1.24 0.52
CA ARG A 90 -23.77 -0.08 0.23
C ARG A 90 -23.76 -0.28 -1.29
N GLY A 91 -23.51 -1.51 -1.73
CA GLY A 91 -23.55 -1.90 -3.15
C GLY A 91 -22.30 -2.63 -3.63
N ALA A 92 -22.39 -3.17 -4.85
CA ALA A 92 -21.35 -4.02 -5.45
C ALA A 92 -20.00 -3.31 -5.60
N THR A 93 -19.97 -2.07 -6.09
CA THR A 93 -18.72 -1.32 -6.29
C THR A 93 -17.91 -1.16 -5.00
N ALA A 94 -18.58 -0.84 -3.89
CA ALA A 94 -17.92 -0.69 -2.60
C ALA A 94 -17.44 -2.05 -2.04
N ALA A 95 -18.19 -3.13 -2.27
CA ALA A 95 -17.74 -4.48 -1.92
C ALA A 95 -16.51 -4.89 -2.72
N ILE A 96 -16.55 -4.73 -4.05
CA ILE A 96 -15.44 -5.06 -4.96
C ILE A 96 -14.19 -4.26 -4.59
N ALA A 97 -14.31 -2.94 -4.41
CA ALA A 97 -13.19 -2.10 -3.99
C ALA A 97 -12.54 -2.63 -2.70
N ARG A 98 -13.33 -2.97 -1.69
CA ARG A 98 -12.82 -3.54 -0.43
C ARG A 98 -12.14 -4.89 -0.61
N PHE A 99 -12.70 -5.78 -1.43
CA PHE A 99 -12.09 -7.08 -1.71
C PHE A 99 -10.75 -6.94 -2.43
N LEU A 100 -10.68 -6.05 -3.43
CA LEU A 100 -9.44 -5.78 -4.16
C LEU A 100 -8.37 -5.13 -3.26
N LEU A 101 -8.75 -4.19 -2.40
CA LEU A 101 -7.84 -3.59 -1.41
C LEU A 101 -7.36 -4.61 -0.37
N ALA A 102 -8.23 -5.53 0.06
CA ALA A 102 -7.81 -6.65 0.90
C ALA A 102 -6.86 -7.59 0.16
N GLY A 103 -7.09 -7.82 -1.14
CA GLY A 103 -6.17 -8.54 -2.03
C GLY A 103 -4.78 -7.92 -2.07
N ALA A 104 -4.68 -6.58 -2.15
CA ALA A 104 -3.41 -5.88 -2.05
C ALA A 104 -2.72 -6.08 -0.70
N GLY A 105 -3.48 -6.11 0.40
CA GLY A 105 -2.95 -6.47 1.72
C GLY A 105 -2.37 -7.88 1.75
N LEU A 106 -3.07 -8.86 1.16
CA LEU A 106 -2.52 -10.21 0.98
C LEU A 106 -1.27 -10.22 0.09
N GLY A 107 -1.22 -9.36 -0.93
CA GLY A 107 -0.06 -9.18 -1.78
C GLY A 107 1.18 -8.70 -1.02
N PHE A 108 1.03 -7.71 -0.13
CA PHE A 108 2.12 -7.27 0.77
C PHE A 108 2.59 -8.40 1.70
N ALA A 109 1.66 -9.16 2.28
CA ALA A 109 2.04 -10.29 3.12
C ALA A 109 2.79 -11.37 2.33
N LEU A 110 2.34 -11.68 1.11
CA LEU A 110 3.01 -12.62 0.23
C LEU A 110 4.41 -12.13 -0.17
N ALA A 111 4.56 -10.85 -0.55
CA ALA A 111 5.83 -10.27 -0.92
C ALA A 111 6.87 -10.30 0.22
N GLY A 112 6.43 -10.11 1.48
CA GLY A 112 7.31 -10.26 2.64
C GLY A 112 7.63 -11.71 3.00
N LEU A 113 6.70 -12.65 2.78
CA LEU A 113 6.96 -14.09 2.97
C LEU A 113 7.83 -14.69 1.87
N ALA A 114 7.83 -14.09 0.68
CA ALA A 114 8.54 -14.54 -0.49
C ALA A 114 9.46 -13.41 -1.01
N PRO A 115 10.69 -13.28 -0.46
CA PRO A 115 11.69 -12.36 -0.98
C PRO A 115 11.93 -12.57 -2.48
N ALA A 116 12.13 -11.47 -3.21
CA ALA A 116 12.19 -11.49 -4.67
C ALA A 116 13.35 -12.33 -5.22
N ASP A 117 14.49 -12.36 -4.51
CA ASP A 117 15.68 -13.12 -4.89
C ASP A 117 15.61 -14.61 -4.53
N VAL A 118 14.63 -15.04 -3.73
CA VAL A 118 14.47 -16.43 -3.27
C VAL A 118 13.27 -17.11 -3.93
N HIS A 119 12.15 -16.39 -4.02
CA HIS A 119 10.87 -16.91 -4.47
C HIS A 119 10.20 -15.93 -5.44
N GLU A 120 10.87 -15.67 -6.56
CA GLU A 120 10.49 -14.66 -7.57
C GLU A 120 9.03 -14.76 -8.03
N ASN A 121 8.54 -15.96 -8.35
CA ASN A 121 7.16 -16.14 -8.84
C ASN A 121 6.11 -15.73 -7.80
N GLN A 122 6.30 -16.13 -6.55
CA GLN A 122 5.42 -15.79 -5.44
C GLN A 122 5.52 -14.29 -5.14
N HIS A 123 6.71 -13.72 -5.20
CA HIS A 123 6.92 -12.28 -5.05
C HIS A 123 6.20 -11.50 -6.16
N ALA A 124 6.35 -11.91 -7.41
CA ALA A 124 5.70 -11.31 -8.57
C ALA A 124 4.17 -11.38 -8.48
N LEU A 125 3.62 -12.50 -8.00
CA LEU A 125 2.19 -12.60 -7.69
C LEU A 125 1.79 -11.60 -6.58
N GLY A 126 2.59 -11.47 -5.53
CA GLY A 126 2.39 -10.48 -4.47
C GLY A 126 2.36 -9.05 -5.02
N ALA A 127 3.35 -8.70 -5.86
CA ALA A 127 3.43 -7.42 -6.54
C ALA A 127 2.22 -7.16 -7.47
N LEU A 128 1.75 -8.16 -8.21
CA LEU A 128 0.55 -8.06 -9.04
C LEU A 128 -0.72 -7.84 -8.21
N LEU A 129 -0.82 -8.48 -7.04
CA LEU A 129 -1.91 -8.21 -6.11
C LEU A 129 -1.83 -6.78 -5.56
N ILE A 130 -0.66 -6.32 -5.14
CA ILE A 130 -0.45 -4.96 -4.63
C ILE A 130 -0.81 -3.91 -5.68
N MET A 131 -0.13 -3.94 -6.82
CA MET A 131 -0.19 -2.87 -7.82
C MET A 131 -1.30 -3.10 -8.85
N GLY A 132 -1.59 -4.35 -9.23
CA GLY A 132 -2.69 -4.63 -10.15
C GLY A 132 -4.04 -4.52 -9.44
N THR A 133 -4.31 -5.47 -8.54
CA THR A 133 -5.61 -5.54 -7.87
C THR A 133 -5.83 -4.36 -6.93
N GLY A 134 -4.81 -3.95 -6.17
CA GLY A 134 -4.89 -2.82 -5.25
C GLY A 134 -5.19 -1.49 -5.92
N ASN A 135 -4.54 -1.19 -7.05
CA ASN A 135 -4.75 0.09 -7.74
C ASN A 135 -6.13 0.16 -8.42
N ILE A 136 -6.62 -0.97 -8.96
CA ILE A 136 -8.02 -1.05 -9.43
C ILE A 136 -8.98 -0.89 -8.25
N GLY A 137 -8.70 -1.54 -7.12
CA GLY A 137 -9.47 -1.38 -5.89
C GLY A 137 -9.52 0.07 -5.40
N LEU A 138 -8.38 0.76 -5.45
CA LEU A 138 -8.23 2.17 -5.08
C LEU A 138 -9.02 3.09 -6.03
N LEU A 139 -8.94 2.86 -7.34
CA LEU A 139 -9.73 3.57 -8.33
C LEU A 139 -11.23 3.49 -8.02
N LEU A 140 -11.72 2.27 -7.81
CA LEU A 140 -13.12 1.99 -7.48
C LEU A 140 -13.51 2.53 -6.10
N ALA A 141 -12.56 2.62 -5.16
CA ALA A 141 -12.81 3.12 -3.83
C ALA A 141 -13.31 4.57 -3.83
N GLY A 142 -12.85 5.42 -4.75
CA GLY A 142 -13.32 6.81 -4.81
C GLY A 142 -14.84 6.92 -5.03
N VAL A 143 -15.40 6.03 -5.84
CA VAL A 143 -16.85 5.91 -6.06
C VAL A 143 -17.53 5.13 -4.92
N GLY A 144 -16.83 4.13 -4.36
CA GLY A 144 -17.31 3.25 -3.29
C GLY A 144 -17.37 3.88 -1.90
N LEU A 145 -16.67 5.00 -1.67
CA LEU A 145 -16.68 5.72 -0.40
C LEU A 145 -18.04 6.41 -0.14
N SER A 146 -18.46 6.36 1.12
CA SER A 146 -19.72 6.92 1.62
C SER A 146 -19.83 8.43 1.34
N ILE A 147 -21.06 8.93 1.19
CA ILE A 147 -21.33 10.38 1.05
C ILE A 147 -20.89 11.19 2.28
N ARG A 148 -20.68 10.52 3.43
CA ARG A 148 -20.10 11.12 4.64
C ARG A 148 -18.61 11.45 4.49
N VAL A 149 -17.94 10.88 3.49
CA VAL A 149 -16.56 11.21 3.14
C VAL A 149 -16.59 12.42 2.20
N PRO A 150 -15.80 13.48 2.47
CA PRO A 150 -15.79 14.69 1.66
C PRO A 150 -15.58 14.41 0.17
N GLY A 151 -16.29 15.16 -0.68
CA GLY A 151 -16.14 15.11 -2.14
C GLY A 151 -14.68 15.13 -2.61
N PRO A 152 -13.85 16.08 -2.14
CA PRO A 152 -12.44 16.16 -2.54
C PRO A 152 -11.65 14.89 -2.24
N LEU A 153 -11.84 14.26 -1.07
CA LEU A 153 -11.13 13.03 -0.71
C LEU A 153 -11.54 11.84 -1.58
N ARG A 154 -12.81 11.78 -1.99
CA ARG A 154 -13.32 10.76 -2.93
C ARG A 154 -12.72 10.94 -4.32
N TRP A 155 -12.67 12.17 -4.82
CA TRP A 155 -12.01 12.49 -6.10
C TRP A 155 -10.52 12.18 -6.07
N ALA A 156 -9.82 12.62 -5.03
CA ALA A 156 -8.40 12.32 -4.82
C ALA A 156 -8.14 10.80 -4.78
N THR A 157 -9.03 10.03 -4.16
CA THR A 157 -8.94 8.56 -4.14
C THR A 157 -8.95 7.97 -5.55
N SER A 158 -9.91 8.36 -6.40
CA SER A 158 -9.96 7.86 -7.78
C SER A 158 -8.76 8.34 -8.60
N LEU A 159 -8.32 9.59 -8.43
CA LEU A 159 -7.12 10.12 -9.11
C LEU A 159 -5.87 9.33 -8.73
N LEU A 160 -5.65 9.06 -7.44
CA LEU A 160 -4.56 8.20 -6.96
C LEU A 160 -4.61 6.81 -7.60
N GLY A 161 -5.81 6.22 -7.71
CA GLY A 161 -6.01 4.96 -8.41
C GLY A 161 -5.65 5.02 -9.90
N ILE A 162 -6.10 6.04 -10.63
CA ILE A 162 -5.74 6.25 -12.04
C ILE A 162 -4.22 6.38 -12.19
N THR A 163 -3.60 7.25 -11.40
CA THR A 163 -2.15 7.47 -11.42
C THR A 163 -1.39 6.18 -11.18
N ALA A 164 -1.80 5.37 -10.19
CA ALA A 164 -1.12 4.14 -9.84
C ALA A 164 -1.30 3.05 -10.92
N VAL A 165 -2.48 2.92 -11.54
CA VAL A 165 -2.70 2.01 -12.67
C VAL A 165 -1.87 2.41 -13.89
N MET A 166 -1.81 3.71 -14.21
CA MET A 166 -0.98 4.21 -15.31
C MET A 166 0.51 3.98 -15.03
N ALA A 167 0.95 4.24 -13.80
CA ALA A 167 2.33 3.98 -13.37
C ALA A 167 2.70 2.50 -13.46
N LEU A 168 1.78 1.59 -13.13
CA LEU A 168 1.99 0.16 -13.31
C LEU A 168 2.20 -0.21 -14.78
N GLY A 169 1.38 0.33 -15.70
CA GLY A 169 1.56 0.11 -17.14
C GLY A 169 2.89 0.65 -17.66
N LEU A 170 3.31 1.81 -17.17
CA LEU A 170 4.61 2.41 -17.48
C LEU A 170 5.77 1.58 -16.91
N PHE A 171 5.62 1.07 -15.69
CA PHE A 171 6.61 0.21 -15.03
C PHE A 171 6.87 -1.07 -15.85
N PHE A 172 5.80 -1.79 -16.23
CA PHE A 172 5.92 -3.02 -17.03
C PHE A 172 6.41 -2.78 -18.46
N SER A 173 6.19 -1.59 -19.01
CA SER A 173 6.72 -1.22 -20.32
C SER A 173 8.12 -0.60 -20.25
N HIS A 174 8.75 -0.55 -19.08
CA HIS A 174 10.06 0.04 -18.84
C HIS A 174 10.16 1.55 -19.18
N HIS A 175 9.05 2.28 -19.15
CA HIS A 175 8.99 3.71 -19.39
C HIS A 175 8.97 4.50 -18.08
N TYR A 176 10.14 4.84 -17.53
CA TYR A 176 10.23 5.40 -16.18
C TYR A 176 10.10 6.93 -16.07
N LEU A 177 9.97 7.65 -17.19
CA LEU A 177 9.77 9.12 -17.22
C LEU A 177 10.81 9.92 -16.41
N GLY A 178 12.06 9.45 -16.34
CA GLY A 178 13.12 10.09 -15.56
C GLY A 178 13.08 9.82 -14.06
N LEU A 179 12.08 9.07 -13.55
CA LEU A 179 12.00 8.64 -12.15
C LEU A 179 12.91 7.44 -11.84
N GLY A 180 13.34 6.73 -12.88
CA GLY A 180 13.99 5.43 -12.77
C GLY A 180 13.03 4.32 -12.36
N MET A 181 13.49 3.07 -12.46
CA MET A 181 12.69 1.88 -12.15
C MET A 181 12.08 1.93 -10.75
N GLY A 182 12.91 2.20 -9.74
CA GLY A 182 12.47 2.29 -8.34
C GLY A 182 11.55 3.47 -8.07
N GLY A 183 11.72 4.57 -8.80
CA GLY A 183 10.83 5.72 -8.70
C GLY A 183 9.45 5.40 -9.27
N MET A 184 9.40 4.76 -10.45
CA MET A 184 8.14 4.37 -11.07
C MET A 184 7.39 3.31 -10.25
N GLU A 185 8.10 2.35 -9.66
CA GLU A 185 7.50 1.37 -8.74
C GLU A 185 6.80 2.06 -7.55
N ARG A 186 7.43 3.10 -6.98
CA ARG A 186 6.82 3.88 -5.89
C ARG A 186 5.57 4.63 -6.33
N VAL A 187 5.54 5.17 -7.55
CA VAL A 187 4.31 5.77 -8.10
C VAL A 187 3.23 4.70 -8.31
N ALA A 188 3.59 3.46 -8.60
CA ALA A 188 2.64 2.35 -8.70
C ALA A 188 2.18 1.81 -7.32
N ALA A 189 2.99 1.91 -6.26
CA ALA A 189 2.67 1.32 -4.95
C ALA A 189 2.19 2.31 -3.87
N PHE A 190 2.84 3.47 -3.74
CA PHE A 190 2.58 4.41 -2.65
C PHE A 190 1.23 5.12 -2.68
N PRO A 191 0.55 5.34 -3.83
CA PRO A 191 -0.79 5.93 -3.83
C PRO A 191 -1.78 5.19 -2.93
N LEU A 192 -1.69 3.85 -2.87
CA LEU A 192 -2.49 3.03 -1.97
C LEU A 192 -2.20 3.38 -0.49
N LEU A 193 -0.92 3.46 -0.12
CA LEU A 193 -0.51 3.75 1.28
C LEU A 193 -0.86 5.17 1.70
N VAL A 194 -0.62 6.15 0.81
CA VAL A 194 -1.01 7.55 1.02
C VAL A 194 -2.52 7.66 1.21
N TRP A 195 -3.30 6.98 0.38
CA TRP A 195 -4.76 6.92 0.52
C TRP A 195 -5.18 6.28 1.84
N THR A 196 -4.59 5.14 2.20
CA THR A 196 -4.88 4.42 3.45
C THR A 196 -4.65 5.33 4.66
N LEU A 197 -3.53 6.07 4.67
CA LEU A 197 -3.22 7.02 5.73
C LEU A 197 -4.23 8.18 5.77
N ALA A 198 -4.54 8.79 4.61
CA ALA A 198 -5.45 9.93 4.52
C ALA A 198 -6.88 9.57 4.96
N VAL A 199 -7.41 8.43 4.48
CA VAL A 199 -8.75 7.96 4.85
C VAL A 199 -8.79 7.46 6.29
N GLY A 200 -7.72 6.79 6.76
CA GLY A 200 -7.56 6.42 8.16
C GLY A 200 -7.62 7.64 9.08
N ALA A 201 -6.81 8.66 8.81
CA ALA A 201 -6.79 9.89 9.58
C ALA A 201 -8.15 10.61 9.54
N HIS A 202 -8.72 10.82 8.36
CA HIS A 202 -10.04 11.43 8.21
C HIS A 202 -11.10 10.66 9.04
N GLY A 203 -11.11 9.33 8.90
CA GLY A 203 -12.01 8.45 9.62
C GLY A 203 -11.84 8.56 11.14
N LEU A 204 -10.62 8.64 11.66
CA LEU A 204 -10.36 8.72 13.10
C LEU A 204 -10.81 10.06 13.70
N PHE A 205 -10.58 11.17 13.00
CA PHE A 205 -10.91 12.52 13.48
C PHE A 205 -12.38 12.93 13.26
N HIS A 206 -13.08 12.31 12.32
CA HIS A 206 -14.45 12.71 11.95
C HIS A 206 -15.52 11.67 12.31
N GLN A 207 -15.22 10.71 13.20
CA GLN A 207 -16.26 9.86 13.78
C GLN A 207 -17.12 10.67 14.74
N LYS A 208 -18.44 10.74 14.50
CA LYS A 208 -19.38 11.22 15.52
C LYS A 208 -19.28 10.31 16.76
N PRO A 209 -19.20 10.86 17.98
CA PRO A 209 -19.27 10.07 19.20
C PRO A 209 -20.56 9.25 19.21
N VAL A 210 -20.47 7.97 19.57
CA VAL A 210 -21.65 7.18 19.92
C VAL A 210 -22.12 7.71 21.27
N GLY A 211 -23.15 8.56 21.26
CA GLY A 211 -23.79 9.03 22.50
C GLY A 211 -24.01 10.54 22.58
N THR A 212 -24.87 11.08 21.72
CA THR A 212 -25.70 12.25 22.09
C THR A 212 -27.09 12.03 21.51
N THR A 213 -27.84 11.09 22.10
CA THR A 213 -29.30 11.20 22.12
C THR A 213 -29.62 12.47 22.91
N ARG A 214 -29.95 13.57 22.23
CA ARG A 214 -30.62 14.68 22.90
C ARG A 214 -31.96 14.14 23.43
N PRO A 215 -32.28 14.32 24.73
CA PRO A 215 -33.66 14.12 25.15
C PRO A 215 -34.51 15.15 24.40
N VAL A 216 -35.59 14.67 23.79
CA VAL A 216 -36.66 15.54 23.28
C VAL A 216 -37.35 16.08 24.52
N SER A 217 -37.23 17.38 24.75
CA SER A 217 -38.09 18.17 25.65
C SER A 217 -39.20 18.81 24.83
#